data_AF-A0AAN3H5V3-F1
#
_entry.id   AF-A0AAN3H5V3-F1
#
_cell.length_a   1.000
_cell.length_b   1.000
_cell.length_c   1.000
_cell.angle_alpha   90.00
_cell.angle_beta   90.00
_cell.angle_gamma   90.00
#
_symmetry.space_group_name_H-M   'P 1'
#
loop_
_entity.id
_entity.type
_entity.pdbx_description
1 polymer ?
#
loop_
_entity_poly.entity_id
_entity_poly.type
_entity_poly.pdbx_seq_one_letter_code
_entity_poly.pdbx_strand_id
1 'polypeptide(L)'
;KLLMEPLYQQEMLLYSRHKNELTTWKNKEELLKAQKKALLSKLNKELRKGADESETLRQLEALQKNRGEKPVRYKFIFNDATTAAIKDQLCGQWRSVGIMSDEAGIIFDGYTLSELPFINKMWDGSVLSVDRKNEPEQMIENARMTLSLMVQPGLFDRYMERKGSVARDSGFLARCLISKPATTQGKRFINGAVTPGGSLTAFHERLMELAR
;
A
#
# COMPACT_ATOMS: atom_id res chain seq x y z
N LYS A 1 14.56 11.62 8.55
CA LYS A 1 14.78 12.44 7.33
C LYS A 1 13.90 13.67 7.39
N LEU A 2 14.49 14.86 7.43
CA LEU A 2 13.76 16.12 7.65
C LEU A 2 12.68 16.39 6.59
N LEU A 3 12.93 16.10 5.31
CA LEU A 3 12.00 16.47 4.23
C LEU A 3 10.64 15.74 4.32
N MET A 4 10.65 14.42 4.51
CA MET A 4 9.45 13.57 4.47
C MET A 4 8.88 13.28 5.87
N GLU A 5 9.42 13.92 6.92
CA GLU A 5 9.06 13.67 8.31
C GLU A 5 7.55 13.70 8.59
N PRO A 6 6.77 14.70 8.12
CA PRO A 6 5.33 14.72 8.37
C PRO A 6 4.60 13.48 7.83
N LEU A 7 4.98 13.00 6.63
CA LEU A 7 4.36 11.80 6.05
C LEU A 7 4.70 10.54 6.84
N TYR A 8 5.92 10.41 7.35
CA TYR A 8 6.28 9.29 8.22
C TYR A 8 5.51 9.34 9.55
N GLN A 9 5.32 10.53 10.13
CA GLN A 9 4.50 10.71 11.33
C GLN A 9 3.04 10.31 11.06
N GLN A 10 2.46 10.76 9.94
CA GLN A 10 1.11 10.36 9.53
C GLN A 10 0.99 8.84 9.30
N GLU A 11 1.97 8.23 8.66
CA GLU A 11 1.97 6.78 8.44
C GLU A 11 1.99 6.00 9.76
N MET A 12 2.75 6.46 10.76
CA MET A 12 2.76 5.89 12.11
C MET A 12 1.42 6.06 12.83
N LEU A 13 0.77 7.22 12.69
CA LEU A 13 -0.56 7.46 13.27
C LEU A 13 -1.61 6.55 12.64
N LEU A 14 -1.63 6.47 11.31
CA LEU A 14 -2.55 5.58 10.57
C LEU A 14 -2.29 4.11 10.88
N TYR A 15 -1.02 3.73 11.04
CA TYR A 15 -0.67 2.37 11.45
C TYR A 15 -1.22 2.04 12.84
N SER A 16 -1.03 2.94 13.80
CA SER A 16 -1.48 2.75 15.18
C SER A 16 -3.01 2.68 15.26
N ARG A 17 -3.72 3.57 14.55
CA ARG A 17 -5.18 3.55 14.42
C ARG A 17 -5.66 2.22 13.83
N HIS A 18 -5.13 1.85 12.67
CA HIS A 18 -5.50 0.59 12.01
C HIS A 18 -5.22 -0.63 12.88
N LYS A 19 -4.10 -0.66 13.61
CA LYS A 19 -3.77 -1.77 14.53
C LYS A 19 -4.82 -1.93 15.62
N ASN A 20 -5.27 -0.82 16.21
CA ASN A 20 -6.31 -0.83 17.23
C ASN A 20 -7.66 -1.28 16.66
N GLU A 21 -8.09 -0.68 15.55
CA GLU A 21 -9.34 -1.04 14.85
C GLU A 21 -9.36 -2.51 14.43
N LEU A 22 -8.24 -3.00 13.88
CA LEU A 22 -8.11 -4.40 13.46
C LEU A 22 -8.22 -5.35 14.65
N THR A 23 -7.69 -4.97 15.82
CA THR A 23 -7.79 -5.79 17.04
C THR A 23 -9.24 -5.85 17.52
N THR A 24 -9.92 -4.72 17.61
CA THR A 24 -11.35 -4.66 17.95
C THR A 24 -12.20 -5.46 16.96
N TRP A 25 -11.93 -5.34 15.66
CA TRP A 25 -12.62 -6.09 14.61
C TRP A 25 -12.38 -7.59 14.73
N LYS A 26 -11.13 -8.04 14.94
CA LYS A 26 -10.80 -9.46 15.13
C LYS A 26 -11.56 -10.07 16.31
N ASN A 27 -11.60 -9.37 17.45
CA ASN A 27 -12.32 -9.84 18.63
C ASN A 27 -13.83 -9.98 18.36
N LYS A 28 -14.43 -9.00 17.66
CA LYS A 28 -15.84 -9.08 17.24
C LYS A 28 -16.07 -10.24 16.27
N GLU A 29 -15.20 -10.42 15.29
CA GLU A 29 -15.28 -11.50 14.30
C GLU A 29 -15.17 -12.89 14.94
N GLU A 30 -14.32 -13.06 15.97
CA GLU A 30 -14.22 -14.30 16.74
C GLU A 30 -15.50 -14.59 17.51
N LEU A 31 -16.09 -13.58 18.17
CA LEU A 31 -17.37 -13.72 18.85
C LEU A 31 -18.48 -14.10 17.88
N LEU A 32 -18.57 -13.44 16.72
CA LEU A 32 -19.53 -13.76 15.67
C LEU A 32 -19.33 -15.18 15.14
N LYS A 33 -18.10 -15.65 14.96
CA LYS A 33 -17.80 -17.03 14.56
C LYS A 33 -18.27 -18.04 15.61
N ALA A 34 -18.05 -17.76 16.90
CA ALA A 34 -18.52 -18.62 17.99
C ALA A 34 -20.06 -18.68 18.04
N GLN A 35 -20.73 -17.53 17.94
CA GLN A 35 -22.19 -17.43 17.87
C GLN A 35 -22.75 -18.17 16.65
N LYS A 36 -22.15 -17.99 15.46
CA LYS A 36 -22.52 -18.69 14.24
C LYS A 36 -22.42 -20.20 14.41
N LYS A 37 -21.32 -20.69 15.01
CA LYS A 37 -21.13 -22.13 15.26
C LYS A 37 -22.18 -22.69 16.23
N ALA A 38 -22.52 -21.95 17.28
CA ALA A 38 -23.57 -22.35 18.23
C ALA A 38 -24.94 -22.42 17.56
N LEU A 39 -25.32 -21.40 16.78
CA LEU A 39 -26.58 -21.35 16.04
C LEU A 39 -26.67 -22.45 14.98
N LEU A 40 -25.60 -22.73 14.23
CA LEU A 40 -25.56 -23.84 13.27
C LEU A 40 -25.74 -25.21 13.97
N SER A 41 -25.15 -25.39 15.15
CA SER A 41 -25.35 -26.60 15.95
C SER A 41 -26.80 -26.73 16.44
N LYS A 42 -27.42 -25.63 16.84
CA LYS A 42 -28.83 -25.58 17.22
C LYS A 42 -29.74 -25.92 16.03
N LEU A 43 -29.51 -25.29 14.88
CA LEU A 43 -30.25 -25.55 13.63
C LEU A 43 -30.19 -27.03 13.24
N ASN A 44 -29.00 -27.65 13.28
CA ASN A 44 -28.85 -29.07 12.99
C ASN A 44 -29.65 -29.97 13.94
N LYS A 45 -29.84 -29.58 15.21
CA LYS A 45 -30.66 -30.33 16.16
C LYS A 45 -32.15 -30.18 15.89
N GLU A 46 -32.60 -28.97 15.52
CA GLU A 46 -33.99 -28.68 15.16
C GLU A 46 -34.41 -29.45 13.90
N LEU A 47 -33.57 -29.41 12.86
CA LEU A 47 -33.78 -30.16 11.61
C LEU A 47 -33.89 -31.67 11.84
N ARG A 48 -33.04 -32.26 12.69
CA ARG A 48 -33.10 -33.69 13.02
C ARG A 48 -34.36 -34.09 13.78
N LYS A 49 -34.95 -33.16 14.53
CA LYS A 49 -36.16 -33.39 15.33
C LYS A 49 -37.45 -32.99 14.60
N GLY A 50 -37.34 -32.42 13.39
CA GLY A 50 -38.49 -31.84 12.69
C GLY A 50 -39.16 -30.69 13.45
N ALA A 51 -38.38 -29.97 14.28
CA ALA A 51 -38.88 -28.84 15.06
C ALA A 51 -38.79 -27.55 14.23
N ASP A 52 -39.62 -26.56 14.55
CA ASP A 52 -39.61 -25.24 13.90
C ASP A 52 -38.23 -24.55 14.05
N GLU A 53 -37.60 -24.27 12.90
CA GLU A 53 -36.29 -23.65 12.77
C GLU A 53 -36.34 -22.14 12.49
N SER A 54 -37.55 -21.57 12.34
CA SER A 54 -37.77 -20.19 11.87
C SER A 54 -36.99 -19.14 12.68
N GLU A 55 -36.96 -19.29 14.00
CA GLU A 55 -36.26 -18.36 14.89
C GLU A 55 -34.74 -18.48 14.78
N THR A 56 -34.21 -19.70 14.68
CA THR A 56 -32.76 -19.92 14.53
C THR A 56 -32.26 -19.39 13.19
N LEU A 57 -33.06 -19.51 12.12
CA LEU A 57 -32.75 -18.90 10.81
C LEU A 57 -32.73 -17.38 10.89
N ARG A 58 -33.72 -16.74 11.53
CA ARG A 58 -33.72 -15.27 11.74
C ARG A 58 -32.48 -14.80 12.50
N GLN A 59 -32.07 -15.53 13.55
CA GLN A 59 -30.87 -15.20 14.30
C GLN A 59 -29.59 -15.33 13.46
N LEU A 60 -29.51 -16.34 12.58
CA LEU A 60 -28.39 -16.49 11.65
C LEU A 60 -28.35 -15.36 10.61
N GLU A 61 -29.49 -14.94 10.06
CA GLU A 61 -29.56 -13.81 9.14
C GLU A 61 -29.16 -12.49 9.82
N ALA A 62 -29.66 -12.24 11.04
CA ALA A 62 -29.29 -11.07 11.82
C ALA A 62 -27.78 -11.05 12.12
N LEU A 63 -27.19 -12.20 12.44
CA LEU A 63 -25.77 -12.34 12.69
C LEU A 63 -24.93 -12.05 11.44
N GLN A 64 -25.38 -12.50 10.26
CA GLN A 64 -24.71 -12.19 8.99
C GLN A 64 -24.75 -10.69 8.68
N LYS A 65 -25.88 -10.02 8.92
CA LYS A 65 -26.03 -8.57 8.75
C LYS A 65 -25.18 -7.76 9.73
N ASN A 66 -24.92 -8.29 10.93
CA ASN A 66 -24.11 -7.62 11.95
C ASN A 66 -22.59 -7.78 11.75
N ARG A 67 -22.16 -8.42 10.65
CA ARG A 67 -20.73 -8.56 10.35
C ARG A 67 -20.17 -7.24 9.84
N GLY A 68 -19.35 -6.58 10.66
CA GLY A 68 -18.70 -5.33 10.30
C GLY A 68 -17.61 -5.50 9.24
N GLU A 69 -17.36 -4.44 8.48
CA GLU A 69 -16.28 -4.39 7.50
C GLU A 69 -14.90 -4.47 8.16
N LYS A 70 -13.96 -5.16 7.49
CA LYS A 70 -12.57 -5.22 7.94
C LYS A 70 -11.96 -3.82 7.81
N PRO A 71 -11.29 -3.29 8.85
CA PRO A 71 -10.64 -1.99 8.79
C PRO A 71 -9.64 -1.90 7.63
N VAL A 72 -9.62 -0.74 6.98
CA VAL A 72 -8.74 -0.48 5.83
C VAL A 72 -7.37 -0.02 6.31
N ARG A 73 -6.31 -0.63 5.76
CA ARG A 73 -4.95 -0.14 5.96
C ARG A 73 -4.63 0.95 4.94
N TYR A 74 -4.71 2.20 5.38
CA TYR A 74 -4.22 3.36 4.63
C TYR A 74 -2.70 3.42 4.75
N LYS A 75 -1.99 3.10 3.67
CA LYS A 75 -0.52 3.08 3.60
C LYS A 75 -0.06 3.84 2.37
N PHE A 76 0.68 4.92 2.60
CA PHE A 76 1.18 5.79 1.53
C PHE A 76 2.52 5.31 0.97
N ILE A 77 3.45 4.90 1.83
CA ILE A 77 4.86 4.74 1.46
C ILE A 77 5.26 3.25 1.47
N PHE A 78 5.81 2.79 0.35
CA PHE A 78 6.36 1.45 0.19
C PHE A 78 7.86 1.56 -0.13
N ASN A 79 8.69 1.02 0.77
CA ASN A 79 10.15 1.04 0.62
C ASN A 79 10.72 -0.32 0.21
N ASP A 80 10.08 -1.40 0.67
CA ASP A 80 10.41 -2.77 0.36
C ASP A 80 9.11 -3.57 0.29
N ALA A 81 8.59 -3.76 -0.92
CA ALA A 81 7.34 -4.49 -1.14
C ALA A 81 7.36 -5.17 -2.51
N THR A 82 6.94 -6.43 -2.51
CA THR A 82 6.78 -7.20 -3.74
C THR A 82 5.64 -6.64 -4.59
N THR A 83 5.73 -6.83 -5.90
CA THR A 83 4.65 -6.44 -6.84
C THR A 83 3.30 -7.05 -6.45
N ALA A 84 3.29 -8.29 -5.93
CA ALA A 84 2.09 -8.95 -5.44
C ALA A 84 1.46 -8.21 -4.25
N ALA A 85 2.26 -7.79 -3.27
CA ALA A 85 1.77 -7.02 -2.12
C ALA A 85 1.23 -5.65 -2.52
N ILE A 86 1.85 -5.01 -3.52
CA ILE A 86 1.37 -3.74 -4.07
C ILE A 86 0.04 -3.94 -4.80
N LYS A 87 -0.08 -4.98 -5.64
CA LYS A 87 -1.35 -5.32 -6.31
C LYS A 87 -2.46 -5.59 -5.29
N ASP A 88 -2.17 -6.34 -4.22
CA ASP A 88 -3.12 -6.61 -3.13
C ASP A 88 -3.68 -5.33 -2.50
N GLN A 89 -2.79 -4.39 -2.20
CA GLN A 89 -3.17 -3.10 -1.66
C GLN A 89 -4.08 -2.33 -2.64
N LEU A 90 -3.73 -2.32 -3.92
CA LEU A 90 -4.44 -1.58 -4.97
C LEU A 90 -5.79 -2.20 -5.37
N CYS A 91 -5.99 -3.50 -5.15
CA CYS A 91 -7.31 -4.14 -5.25
C CYS A 91 -8.25 -3.73 -4.10
N GLY A 92 -7.70 -3.23 -3.00
CA GLY A 92 -8.47 -2.81 -1.83
C GLY A 92 -9.21 -1.48 -2.02
N GLN A 93 -9.71 -0.95 -0.91
CA GLN A 93 -10.36 0.37 -0.88
C GLN A 93 -9.34 1.52 -1.05
N TRP A 94 -8.07 1.28 -0.71
CA TRP A 94 -7.01 2.29 -0.82
C TRP A 94 -6.15 2.06 -2.06
N ARG A 95 -6.47 2.80 -3.13
CA ARG A 95 -5.92 2.57 -4.48
C ARG A 95 -4.80 3.54 -4.87
N SER A 96 -4.12 4.15 -3.90
CA SER A 96 -3.02 5.08 -4.16
C SER A 96 -1.79 4.69 -3.38
N VAL A 97 -0.66 4.51 -4.06
CA VAL A 97 0.60 4.09 -3.42
C VAL A 97 1.80 4.88 -3.92
N GLY A 98 2.69 5.22 -3.01
CA GLY A 98 3.98 5.84 -3.28
C GLY A 98 5.11 4.86 -3.00
N ILE A 99 5.97 4.60 -3.98
CA ILE A 99 7.21 3.87 -3.79
C ILE A 99 8.32 4.91 -3.63
N MET A 100 8.74 5.16 -2.38
CA MET A 100 9.58 6.31 -2.06
C MET A 100 10.79 5.92 -1.22
N SER A 101 11.97 5.85 -1.81
CA SER A 101 13.19 5.44 -1.10
C SER A 101 14.34 6.41 -1.35
N ASP A 102 15.11 6.71 -0.30
CA ASP A 102 16.40 7.39 -0.43
C ASP A 102 17.56 6.41 -0.70
N GLU A 103 17.31 5.12 -0.56
CA GLU A 103 18.22 4.01 -0.81
C GLU A 103 17.57 3.04 -1.80
N ALA A 104 17.21 3.55 -2.97
CA ALA A 104 16.46 2.79 -3.97
C ALA A 104 17.28 1.71 -4.68
N GLY A 105 18.54 1.48 -4.29
CA GLY A 105 19.36 0.39 -4.83
C GLY A 105 18.65 -0.97 -4.74
N ILE A 106 18.01 -1.24 -3.60
CA ILE A 106 17.22 -2.46 -3.38
C ILE A 106 15.97 -2.53 -4.26
N ILE A 107 15.40 -1.40 -4.65
CA ILE A 107 14.20 -1.32 -5.50
C ILE A 107 14.57 -1.58 -6.96
N PHE A 108 15.70 -1.03 -7.41
CA PHE A 108 16.25 -1.27 -8.75
C PHE A 108 16.78 -2.69 -8.93
N ASP A 109 17.38 -3.28 -7.89
CA ASP A 109 17.87 -4.66 -7.91
C ASP A 109 16.79 -5.70 -7.54
N GLY A 110 15.70 -5.27 -6.92
CA GLY A 110 14.68 -6.13 -6.33
C GLY A 110 13.44 -6.37 -7.19
N TYR A 111 12.42 -6.94 -6.56
CA TYR A 111 11.20 -7.39 -7.23
C TYR A 111 10.25 -6.25 -7.60
N THR A 112 10.33 -5.09 -6.95
CA THR A 112 9.37 -3.99 -7.13
C THR A 112 9.39 -3.45 -8.56
N LEU A 113 10.57 -3.27 -9.17
CA LEU A 113 10.71 -2.82 -10.57
C LEU A 113 10.86 -3.96 -11.57
N SER A 114 10.58 -5.22 -11.19
CA SER A 114 10.66 -6.35 -12.12
C SER A 114 9.53 -6.35 -13.16
N GLU A 115 8.38 -5.75 -12.84
CA GLU A 115 7.20 -5.67 -13.70
C GLU A 115 6.95 -4.23 -14.18
N LEU A 116 7.84 -3.70 -15.02
CA LEU A 116 7.69 -2.35 -15.58
C LEU A 116 6.34 -2.10 -16.30
N PRO A 117 5.75 -3.06 -17.04
CA PRO A 117 4.43 -2.86 -17.64
C PRO A 117 3.32 -2.60 -16.60
N PHE A 118 3.40 -3.25 -15.43
CA PHE A 118 2.46 -3.00 -14.34
C PHE A 118 2.60 -1.57 -13.82
N ILE A 119 3.83 -1.13 -13.56
CA ILE A 119 4.10 0.24 -13.07
C ILE A 119 3.63 1.28 -14.08
N ASN A 120 3.87 1.06 -15.37
CA ASN A 120 3.44 1.95 -16.43
C ASN A 120 1.90 2.08 -16.47
N LYS A 121 1.16 0.97 -16.31
CA LYS A 121 -0.30 0.97 -16.18
C LYS A 121 -0.80 1.71 -14.94
N MET A 122 -0.10 1.56 -13.80
CA MET A 122 -0.48 2.25 -12.57
C MET A 122 -0.15 3.75 -12.62
N TRP A 123 0.77 4.15 -13.50
CA TRP A 123 1.09 5.55 -13.77
C TRP A 123 0.04 6.22 -14.66
N ASP A 124 -0.44 5.54 -15.71
CA ASP A 124 -1.48 6.08 -16.60
C ASP A 124 -2.92 5.86 -16.10
N GLY A 125 -3.10 5.08 -15.02
CA GLY A 125 -4.40 4.81 -14.41
C GLY A 125 -5.20 3.73 -15.12
N SER A 126 -4.56 2.92 -15.97
CA SER A 126 -5.20 1.79 -16.65
C SER A 126 -5.77 0.77 -15.68
N VAL A 127 -6.86 0.12 -16.11
CA VAL A 127 -7.44 -1.03 -15.40
C VAL A 127 -6.56 -2.26 -15.58
N LEU A 128 -6.40 -3.03 -14.50
CA LEU A 128 -5.67 -4.29 -14.51
C LEU A 128 -6.47 -5.37 -13.77
N SER A 129 -6.73 -6.48 -14.46
CA SER A 129 -7.21 -7.70 -13.80
C SER A 129 -6.04 -8.44 -13.14
N VAL A 130 -6.27 -8.91 -11.91
CA VAL A 130 -5.35 -9.70 -11.11
C VAL A 130 -5.99 -11.04 -10.81
N ASP A 131 -5.51 -12.06 -11.52
CA ASP A 131 -5.84 -13.45 -11.26
C ASP A 131 -4.87 -14.07 -10.25
N ARG A 132 -5.43 -14.77 -9.27
CA ARG A 132 -4.67 -15.54 -8.29
C ARG A 132 -5.23 -16.94 -8.18
N LYS A 133 -4.33 -17.91 -8.00
CA LYS A 133 -4.72 -19.30 -7.81
C LYS A 133 -5.56 -19.42 -6.53
N ASN A 134 -6.79 -19.94 -6.66
CA ASN A 134 -7.76 -20.15 -5.57
C ASN A 134 -8.40 -18.87 -4.98
N GLU A 135 -8.28 -17.73 -5.64
CA GLU A 135 -9.02 -16.51 -5.25
C GLU A 135 -9.87 -16.03 -6.44
N PRO A 136 -11.01 -15.37 -6.20
CA PRO A 136 -11.76 -14.71 -7.25
C PRO A 136 -10.89 -13.66 -7.96
N GLU A 137 -11.15 -13.43 -9.24
CA GLU A 137 -10.56 -12.34 -10.00
C GLU A 137 -10.79 -11.00 -9.29
N GLN A 138 -9.75 -10.17 -9.23
CA GLN A 138 -9.82 -8.83 -8.65
C GLN A 138 -9.41 -7.80 -9.68
N MET A 139 -10.09 -6.65 -9.65
CA MET A 139 -9.82 -5.55 -10.57
C MET A 139 -9.13 -4.41 -9.84
N ILE A 140 -7.99 -3.97 -10.37
CA ILE A 140 -7.36 -2.72 -10.01
C ILE A 140 -7.89 -1.65 -10.93
N GLU A 141 -8.72 -0.76 -10.39
CA GLU A 141 -9.35 0.35 -11.13
C GLU A 141 -9.12 1.66 -10.41
N ASN A 142 -8.95 2.76 -11.15
CA ASN A 142 -8.69 4.08 -10.58
C ASN A 142 -7.49 4.11 -9.61
N ALA A 143 -6.50 3.25 -9.86
CA ALA A 143 -5.29 3.20 -9.06
C ALA A 143 -4.28 4.26 -9.49
N ARG A 144 -3.50 4.76 -8.53
CA ARG A 144 -2.41 5.72 -8.77
C ARG A 144 -1.12 5.25 -8.10
N MET A 145 -0.04 5.23 -8.86
CA MET A 145 1.28 4.92 -8.35
C MET A 145 2.27 6.05 -8.63
N THR A 146 2.98 6.47 -7.59
CA THR A 146 4.05 7.47 -7.67
C THR A 146 5.38 6.84 -7.28
N LEU A 147 6.44 7.17 -8.02
CA LEU A 147 7.82 6.79 -7.69
C LEU A 147 8.63 8.02 -7.26
N SER A 148 9.37 7.92 -6.16
CA SER A 148 10.35 8.92 -5.74
C SER A 148 11.58 8.22 -5.20
N LEU A 149 12.55 7.98 -6.07
CA LEU A 149 13.68 7.09 -5.81
C LEU A 149 15.00 7.87 -5.87
N MET A 150 15.78 7.81 -4.79
CA MET A 150 17.17 8.26 -4.77
C MET A 150 18.08 7.05 -4.73
N VAL A 151 19.13 7.06 -5.53
CA VAL A 151 20.03 5.92 -5.70
C VAL A 151 21.44 6.41 -5.96
N GLN A 152 22.43 5.68 -5.45
CA GLN A 152 23.83 5.97 -5.76
C GLN A 152 24.11 5.72 -7.24
N PRO A 153 24.91 6.56 -7.92
CA PRO A 153 25.17 6.44 -9.36
C PRO A 153 25.59 5.03 -9.79
N GLY A 154 26.55 4.42 -9.10
CA GLY A 154 27.02 3.07 -9.46
C GLY A 154 25.97 1.97 -9.36
N LEU A 155 24.99 2.10 -8.45
CA LEU A 155 23.87 1.15 -8.38
C LEU A 155 22.93 1.33 -9.58
N PHE A 156 22.65 2.58 -9.95
CA PHE A 156 21.83 2.89 -11.12
C PHE A 156 22.50 2.48 -12.43
N ASP A 157 23.81 2.69 -12.56
CA ASP A 157 24.58 2.30 -13.74
C ASP A 157 24.48 0.77 -13.96
N ARG A 158 24.63 -0.03 -12.91
CA ARG A 158 24.43 -1.50 -12.98
C ARG A 158 23.01 -1.92 -13.35
N TYR A 159 22.00 -1.16 -12.91
CA TYR A 159 20.62 -1.38 -13.35
C TYR A 159 20.48 -1.11 -14.85
N MET A 160 21.04 0.00 -15.34
CA MET A 160 21.00 0.37 -16.76
C MET A 160 21.71 -0.65 -17.65
N GLU A 161 22.84 -1.21 -17.21
CA GLU A 161 23.55 -2.27 -17.93
C GLU A 161 22.69 -3.53 -18.11
N ARG A 162 21.96 -3.95 -17.06
CA ARG A 162 21.19 -5.21 -17.09
C ARG A 162 19.78 -5.07 -17.64
N LYS A 163 19.13 -3.92 -17.42
CA LYS A 163 17.69 -3.70 -17.66
C LYS A 163 17.38 -2.41 -18.43
N GLY A 164 18.38 -1.61 -18.78
CA GLY A 164 18.18 -0.31 -19.40
C GLY A 164 17.49 -0.34 -20.77
N SER A 165 17.76 -1.36 -21.60
CA SER A 165 17.05 -1.55 -22.88
C SER A 165 15.56 -1.78 -22.65
N VAL A 166 15.21 -2.76 -21.82
CA VAL A 166 13.82 -3.05 -21.46
C VAL A 166 13.13 -1.83 -20.82
N ALA A 167 13.82 -1.12 -19.93
CA ALA A 167 13.29 0.08 -19.28
C ALA A 167 13.04 1.24 -20.26
N ARG A 168 13.88 1.37 -21.29
CA ARG A 168 13.70 2.33 -22.38
C ARG A 168 12.55 1.90 -23.30
N ASP A 169 12.59 0.68 -23.79
CA ASP A 169 11.70 0.19 -24.84
C ASP A 169 10.28 -0.03 -24.35
N SER A 170 10.10 -0.35 -23.06
CA SER A 170 8.78 -0.37 -22.41
C SER A 170 8.18 1.02 -22.16
N GLY A 171 8.96 2.09 -22.38
CA GLY A 171 8.59 3.47 -22.08
C GLY A 171 8.57 3.82 -20.59
N PHE A 172 9.13 2.97 -19.73
CA PHE A 172 9.24 3.26 -18.29
C PHE A 172 10.11 4.49 -18.04
N LEU A 173 11.31 4.54 -18.62
CA LEU A 173 12.22 5.69 -18.44
C LEU A 173 11.63 6.99 -18.97
N ALA A 174 10.80 6.94 -20.02
CA ALA A 174 10.10 8.11 -20.55
C ALA A 174 9.04 8.68 -19.59
N ARG A 175 8.57 7.89 -18.62
CA ARG A 175 7.63 8.31 -17.56
C ARG A 175 8.34 8.79 -16.29
N CYS A 176 9.67 8.67 -16.24
CA CYS A 176 10.47 9.06 -15.09
C CYS A 176 11.14 10.42 -15.33
N LEU A 177 11.05 11.31 -14.33
CA LEU A 177 11.92 12.48 -14.27
C LEU A 177 13.26 12.08 -13.65
N ILE A 178 14.30 11.96 -14.46
CA ILE A 178 15.64 11.57 -14.01
C ILE A 178 16.50 12.81 -13.81
N SER A 179 17.11 12.95 -12.63
CA SER A 179 18.06 14.01 -12.32
C SER A 179 19.35 13.40 -11.75
N LYS A 180 20.50 13.81 -12.31
CA LYS A 180 21.84 13.45 -11.83
C LYS A 180 22.60 14.74 -11.51
N PRO A 181 22.37 15.35 -10.33
CA PRO A 181 23.04 16.58 -9.95
C PRO A 181 24.56 16.37 -9.86
N ALA A 182 25.32 17.43 -10.15
CA ALA A 182 26.77 17.39 -10.03
C ALA A 182 27.19 17.08 -8.58
N THR A 183 28.25 16.28 -8.42
CA THR A 183 28.75 15.94 -7.09
C THR A 183 29.27 17.18 -6.38
N THR A 184 28.86 17.36 -5.13
CA THR A 184 29.39 18.37 -4.21
C THR A 184 30.47 17.79 -3.28
N GLN A 185 30.84 16.52 -3.46
CA GLN A 185 31.88 15.86 -2.67
C GLN A 185 33.21 16.62 -2.79
N GLY A 186 33.85 16.88 -1.64
CA GLY A 186 35.08 17.68 -1.57
C GLY A 186 34.90 19.19 -1.74
N LYS A 187 33.66 19.68 -1.99
CA LYS A 187 33.34 21.10 -2.15
C LYS A 187 32.21 21.60 -1.26
N ARG A 188 31.74 20.79 -0.31
CA ARG A 188 30.77 21.22 0.72
C ARG A 188 31.50 21.99 1.82
N PHE A 189 31.65 23.28 1.61
CA PHE A 189 32.08 24.19 2.66
C PHE A 189 30.85 24.64 3.45
N ILE A 190 30.82 24.35 4.76
CA ILE A 190 29.76 24.83 5.65
C ILE A 190 30.13 26.26 6.04
N ASN A 191 29.55 27.24 5.33
CA ASN A 191 29.73 28.65 5.64
C ASN A 191 28.53 29.12 6.48
N GLY A 192 28.68 29.10 7.80
CA GLY A 192 27.68 29.60 8.76
C GLY A 192 26.73 28.53 9.32
N ALA A 193 25.94 28.92 10.32
CA ALA A 193 24.94 28.06 10.94
C ALA A 193 23.75 27.87 9.98
N VAL A 194 23.53 26.63 9.54
CA VAL A 194 22.32 26.25 8.80
C VAL A 194 21.15 26.23 9.78
N THR A 195 20.38 27.32 9.85
CA THR A 195 19.11 27.32 10.56
C THR A 195 18.07 26.65 9.68
N PRO A 196 17.37 25.59 10.13
CA PRO A 196 16.18 25.08 9.42
C PRO A 196 15.18 26.24 9.33
N GLY A 197 15.08 26.87 8.17
CA GLY A 197 14.27 28.07 7.98
C GLY A 197 12.78 27.77 7.80
N GLY A 198 11.96 28.82 7.78
CA GLY A 198 10.52 28.73 7.53
C GLY A 198 10.12 28.04 6.23
N SER A 199 11.04 27.91 5.25
CA SER A 199 10.80 27.17 4.01
C SER A 199 10.56 25.68 4.22
N LEU A 200 11.21 25.04 5.21
CA LEU A 200 10.96 23.63 5.52
C LEU A 200 9.57 23.46 6.13
N THR A 201 9.19 24.35 7.05
CA THR A 201 7.85 24.39 7.64
C THR A 201 6.79 24.61 6.57
N ALA A 202 6.95 25.62 5.70
CA ALA A 202 6.02 25.87 4.59
C ALA A 202 5.91 24.68 3.64
N PHE A 203 7.02 23.98 3.37
CA PHE A 203 7.01 22.75 2.60
C PHE A 203 6.23 21.63 3.30
N HIS A 204 6.45 21.42 4.60
CA HIS A 204 5.71 20.43 5.40
C HIS A 204 4.22 20.74 5.45
N GLU A 205 3.83 21.99 5.63
CA GLU A 205 2.44 22.43 5.61
C GLU A 205 1.78 22.14 4.26
N ARG A 206 2.44 22.51 3.16
CA ARG A 206 1.93 22.23 1.81
C ARG A 206 1.83 20.74 1.51
N LEU A 207 2.82 19.95 1.94
CA LEU A 207 2.82 18.50 1.80
C LEU A 207 1.61 17.88 2.52
N MET A 208 1.34 18.35 3.73
CA MET A 208 0.23 17.87 4.55
C MET A 208 -1.14 18.37 4.08
N GLU A 209 -1.22 19.51 3.40
CA GLU A 209 -2.44 19.97 2.74
C GLU A 209 -2.81 19.04 1.58
N LEU A 210 -1.81 18.63 0.78
CA LEU A 210 -2.01 17.76 -0.38
C LEU A 210 -2.26 16.29 -0.04
N ALA A 211 -1.83 15.83 1.14
CA ALA A 211 -1.95 14.45 1.58
C ALA A 211 -3.27 14.14 2.32
N ARG A 212 -4.17 15.12 2.46
CA ARG A 212 -5.49 14.97 3.11
C ARG A 212 -6.51 14.23 2.25
#